data_AF-A0A8S2RYK7-F1
#
_entry.id   AF-A0A8S2RYK7-F1
#
_cell.length_a   1.000
_cell.length_b   1.000
_cell.length_c   1.000
_cell.angle_alpha   90.00
_cell.angle_beta   90.00
_cell.angle_gamma   90.00
#
_symmetry.space_group_name_H-M   'P 1'
#
loop_
_entity.id
_entity.type
_entity.pdbx_description
1 polymer ?
#
loop_
_entity_poly.entity_id
_entity_poly.type
_entity_poly.pdbx_seq_one_letter_code
_entity_poly.pdbx_strand_id
1 'polypeptide(L)' 'SFLATNPDELISIAYVPSHLYHVMFELFKNAMRATVEYAESQKSSNKLPPITVNIVKAKEDLTIHIR' A
#
# COMPACT_ATOMS: atom_id res chain seq x y z
N SER A 1 -16.11 -1.36 -15.26
CA SER A 1 -15.02 -0.47 -15.71
C SER A 1 -14.46 0.21 -14.47
N PHE A 2 -13.24 -0.12 -14.07
CA PHE A 2 -12.55 0.58 -13.00
C PHE A 2 -12.18 1.97 -13.55
N LEU A 3 -12.84 3.02 -13.05
CA LEU A 3 -12.57 4.38 -13.51
C LEU A 3 -11.18 4.75 -13.00
N ALA A 4 -10.19 4.69 -13.90
CA ALA A 4 -8.90 5.31 -13.67
C ALA A 4 -9.16 6.83 -13.59
N THR A 5 -9.14 7.38 -12.38
CA THR A 5 -9.06 8.83 -12.18
C THR A 5 -7.78 9.32 -12.85
N ASN A 6 -7.84 10.52 -13.45
CA ASN A 6 -6.69 11.16 -14.05
C ASN A 6 -5.53 11.16 -13.01
N PRO A 7 -4.28 10.80 -13.35
CA PRO A 7 -3.17 10.79 -12.38
C PRO A 7 -2.97 12.13 -11.64
N ASP A 8 -3.43 13.24 -12.20
CA ASP A 8 -3.40 14.57 -11.59
C ASP A 8 -4.61 14.86 -10.68
N GLU A 9 -5.59 13.98 -10.61
CA GLU A 9 -6.80 14.14 -9.81
C GLU A 9 -6.61 13.56 -8.40
N LEU A 10 -6.74 14.42 -7.39
CA LEU A 10 -6.61 14.03 -5.99
C LEU A 10 -7.73 13.07 -5.57
N ILE A 11 -7.34 11.93 -5.00
CA ILE A 11 -8.28 10.99 -4.38
C ILE A 11 -8.76 11.58 -3.05
N SER A 12 -10.03 12.00 -3.00
CA SER A 12 -10.70 12.46 -1.77
C SER A 12 -11.68 11.41 -1.24
N ILE A 13 -11.67 11.16 0.07
CA ILE A 13 -12.59 10.23 0.75
C ILE A 13 -13.13 10.89 2.03
N ALA A 14 -14.40 10.64 2.35
CA ALA A 14 -14.95 10.99 3.66
C ALA A 14 -14.54 9.89 4.67
N TYR A 15 -13.43 10.12 5.38
CA TYR A 15 -12.89 9.16 6.34
C TYR A 15 -12.22 9.87 7.51
N VAL A 16 -12.11 9.18 8.65
CA VAL A 16 -11.40 9.71 9.82
C VAL A 16 -9.88 9.53 9.58
N PRO A 17 -9.09 10.62 9.49
CA PRO A 17 -7.68 10.52 9.09
C PRO A 17 -6.85 9.61 10.01
N SER A 18 -7.10 9.64 11.31
CA SER A 18 -6.37 8.82 12.29
C SER A 18 -6.58 7.32 12.05
N HIS A 19 -7.81 6.86 11.77
CA HIS A 19 -8.08 5.44 11.52
C HIS A 19 -7.35 4.94 10.27
N LEU A 20 -7.37 5.71 9.18
CA LEU A 20 -6.66 5.34 7.95
C LEU A 20 -5.15 5.25 8.19
N TYR A 21 -4.58 6.23 8.90
CA TYR A 21 -3.16 6.24 9.23
C TYR A 21 -2.75 5.00 10.03
N HIS A 22 -3.51 4.62 11.06
CA HIS A 22 -3.22 3.42 11.85
C HIS A 22 -3.27 2.15 10.99
N VAL A 23 -4.30 2.00 10.14
CA VAL A 23 -4.41 0.85 9.25
C VAL A 23 -3.23 0.79 8.27
N MET A 24 -2.88 1.92 7.63
CA MET A 24 -1.73 2.00 6.73
C MET A 24 -0.42 1.66 7.43
N PHE A 25 -0.21 2.18 8.63
CA PHE A 25 0.99 1.94 9.41
C PHE A 25 1.19 0.45 9.72
N GLU A 26 0.14 -0.24 10.19
CA GLU A 26 0.20 -1.67 10.47
C GLU A 26 0.46 -2.50 9.21
N LEU A 27 -0.21 -2.17 8.10
CA LEU A 27 -0.02 -2.86 6.83
C LEU A 27 1.42 -2.69 6.30
N PHE A 28 1.98 -1.48 6.40
CA PHE A 28 3.35 -1.20 6.01
C PHE A 28 4.38 -1.93 6.87
N LYS A 29 4.19 -1.97 8.19
CA LYS A 29 5.07 -2.77 9.06
C LYS A 29 5.09 -4.24 8.64
N ASN A 30 3.91 -4.80 8.35
CA ASN A 30 3.79 -6.20 7.93
C ASN A 30 4.50 -6.45 6.59
N ALA A 31 4.27 -5.60 5.59
CA ALA A 31 4.90 -5.71 4.28
C ALA A 31 6.43 -5.54 4.34
N MET A 32 6.94 -4.58 5.12
CA MET A 32 8.36 -4.37 5.33
C MET A 32 9.02 -5.57 6.02
N ARG A 33 8.37 -6.11 7.06
CA ARG A 33 8.86 -7.31 7.74
C ARG A 33 8.99 -8.49 6.79
N ALA A 34 7.94 -8.78 6.03
CA ALA A 34 7.96 -9.86 5.04
C ALA A 34 9.04 -9.65 3.96
N THR A 35 9.25 -8.39 3.54
CA THR A 35 10.29 -8.02 2.55
C THR A 35 11.69 -8.32 3.09
N VAL A 36 11.96 -7.97 4.35
CA VAL A 36 13.24 -8.23 5.01
C VAL A 36 13.46 -9.73 5.20
N GLU A 37 12.48 -10.43 5.78
CA GLU A 37 12.56 -11.89 6.00
C GLU A 37 12.78 -12.65 4.68
N TYR A 38 12.12 -12.23 3.59
CA TYR A 38 12.32 -12.79 2.27
C TYR A 38 13.74 -12.54 1.74
N ALA A 39 14.24 -11.30 1.82
CA ALA A 39 15.58 -10.96 1.35
C ALA A 39 16.67 -11.73 2.12
N GLU A 40 16.53 -11.87 3.44
CA GLU A 40 17.41 -12.67 4.29
C GLU A 40 17.39 -14.15 3.87
N SER A 41 16.21 -14.72 3.61
CA SER A 41 16.06 -16.13 3.19
C SER A 41 16.74 -16.44 1.85
N GLN A 42 16.78 -15.47 0.93
CA GLN A 42 17.35 -15.64 -0.41
C GLN A 42 18.89 -15.49 -0.42
N LYS A 43 19.54 -15.22 0.72
CA LYS A 43 20.97 -14.85 0.83
C LYS A 43 21.37 -13.72 -0.14
N SER A 44 20.39 -12.92 -0.59
CA SER A 44 20.59 -11.81 -1.51
C SER A 44 20.94 -10.58 -0.67
N SER A 45 22.23 -10.31 -0.54
CA SER A 45 22.73 -9.57 0.62
C SER A 45 22.85 -8.06 0.48
N ASN A 46 22.24 -7.38 -0.49
CA ASN A 46 22.51 -5.93 -0.64
C ASN A 46 21.34 -5.03 -1.05
N LYS A 47 20.17 -5.56 -1.45
CA LYS A 47 19.02 -4.71 -1.85
C LYS A 47 17.69 -5.36 -1.47
N LEU A 48 16.89 -4.61 -0.70
CA LEU A 48 15.50 -4.94 -0.45
C LEU A 48 14.66 -4.57 -1.69
N PRO A 49 13.75 -5.44 -2.16
CA PRO A 49 12.82 -5.06 -3.23
C PRO A 49 11.88 -3.95 -2.73
N PRO A 50 11.42 -3.06 -3.63
CA PRO A 50 10.46 -2.03 -3.27
C PRO A 50 9.10 -2.63 -2.97
N ILE A 51 8.41 -2.08 -1.98
CA ILE A 51 6.99 -2.38 -1.70
C ILE A 51 6.14 -1.56 -2.66
N THR A 52 5.24 -2.23 -3.37
CA THR A 52 4.31 -1.60 -4.33
C THR A 52 2.93 -1.46 -3.72
N VAL A 53 2.39 -0.24 -3.71
CA VAL A 53 1.05 0.04 -3.20
C VAL A 53 0.16 0.52 -4.33
N ASN A 54 -0.97 -0.15 -4.53
CA ASN A 54 -2.02 0.29 -5.43
C ASN A 54 -3.21 0.78 -4.61
N ILE A 55 -3.63 2.01 -4.87
CA ILE A 55 -4.80 2.63 -4.25
C ILE A 55 -5.86 2.79 -5.33
N VAL A 56 -7.03 2.19 -5.10
CA VAL A 56 -8.15 2.23 -6.04
C VAL A 56 -9.36 2.79 -5.32
N LYS A 57 -9.89 3.91 -5.80
CA LYS A 57 -11.16 4.47 -5.33
C LYS A 57 -12.28 4.03 -6.27
N ALA A 58 -13.17 3.17 -5.77
CA ALA A 58 -14.45 2.88 -6.39
C ALA A 58 -15.50 3.91 -5.96
N LYS A 59 -16.72 3.78 -6.48
CA LYS A 59 -17.83 4.68 -6.13
C LYS A 59 -18.15 4.67 -4.63
N GLU A 60 -18.01 3.51 -4.00
CA GLU A 60 -18.42 3.27 -2.60
C GLU A 60 -17.24 2.81 -1.71
N ASP A 61 -16.18 2.25 -2.30
CA ASP A 61 -15.07 1.63 -1.58
C ASP A 61 -13.70 2.24 -1.92
N LEU A 62 -12.79 2.23 -0.95
CA LEU A 62 -11.36 2.45 -1.17
C LEU A 62 -10.61 1.13 -0.97
N THR A 63 -9.99 0.62 -2.03
CA THR A 63 -9.16 -0.59 -1.97
C THR A 63 -7.69 -0.21 -1.92
N ILE A 64 -6.96 -0.82 -0.99
CA ILE A 64 -5.52 -0.63 -0.82
C ILE A 64 -4.86 -1.99 -0.93
N HIS A 65 -4.06 -2.16 -1.97
CA HIS A 65 -3.39 -3.42 -2.29
C HIS A 65 -1.88 -3.23 -2.18
N ILE A 66 -1.24 -3.99 -1.29
CA ILE A 66 0.22 -3.97 -1.08
C ILE A 66 0.83 -5.24 -1.66
N ARG A 67 1.89 -5.11 -2.47
CA ARG A 67 2.73 -6.21 -2.98
C ARG A 67 4.18 -6.01 -2.63
#